data_AF-A0AAV7DWH4-F1
#
_entry.id   AF-A0AAV7DWH4-F1
#
_cell.length_a   1.000
_cell.length_b   1.000
_cell.length_c   1.000
_cell.angle_alpha   90.00
_cell.angle_beta   90.00
_cell.angle_gamma   90.00
#
_symmetry.space_group_name_H-M   'P 1'
#
loop_
_entity.id
_entity.type
_entity.pdbx_description
1 polymer ?
#
loop_
_entity_poly.entity_id
_entity_poly.type
_entity_poly.pdbx_seq_one_letter_code
_entity_poly.pdbx_strand_id
1 'polypeptide(L)'
;MWKERRLRTRGHLPLSAARLINSPPYSIHRATLFAPFVISVKVVSIIGWEFEKLERKQEGMAGSGVVTVYGNGALTETKKSPFSVKVGMAQMLRGGVIMDVVTPEQARVAEEAGACAVMALERVPADIRAQGGVARMSDPGLIKEIKRAVTIPVMAKARIGHFVEAQILEAIGIDYIDESEVLTLADEENHINKHNFRIPFVCGCRNLGEALRRIREGAAMIRTKGEAGTGNIIEAVRHVRSVMGDIRVLRNMDDDEVFSFAKKIAAPYDLVMQTKQLGRLPVVHFAAGGVATPADAALMMQLGCDGVFVGSGVFKSGDPVRRARAIVQAVTHYSDPELLADVSCGLGEAMVGINLNDEKVERYANRSE
;
A
#
# COMPACT_ATOMS: atom_id res chain seq x y z
N MET A 1 44.52 62.81 8.46
CA MET A 1 43.63 63.98 8.28
C MET A 1 42.23 63.51 8.66
N TRP A 2 41.59 64.03 9.70
CA TRP A 2 40.64 65.17 9.63
C TRP A 2 39.49 64.91 8.65
N LYS A 3 38.19 65.07 8.99
CA LYS A 3 37.51 65.40 10.26
C LYS A 3 36.00 65.03 10.11
N GLU A 4 35.29 64.55 11.14
CA GLU A 4 34.29 65.29 11.97
C GLU A 4 33.11 65.95 11.21
N ARG A 5 31.84 66.01 11.66
CA ARG A 5 31.12 65.66 12.92
C ARG A 5 29.60 65.51 12.56
N ARG A 6 28.77 64.65 13.19
CA ARG A 6 28.17 64.71 14.56
C ARG A 6 27.23 65.94 14.71
N LEU A 7 25.94 65.80 15.06
CA LEU A 7 25.36 65.74 16.44
C LEU A 7 23.82 65.59 16.36
N ARG A 8 23.16 64.66 17.09
CA ARG A 8 22.46 64.79 18.42
C ARG A 8 21.24 65.74 18.43
N THR A 9 20.14 65.45 19.14
CA THR A 9 20.03 65.28 20.63
C THR A 9 18.74 64.52 21.04
N ARG A 10 18.82 63.56 22.01
CA ARG A 10 18.30 63.56 23.42
C ARG A 10 16.77 63.36 23.58
N GLY A 11 16.24 62.73 24.64
CA GLY A 11 16.82 62.07 25.84
C GLY A 11 15.75 61.23 26.58
N HIS A 12 16.11 60.12 27.23
CA HIS A 12 16.29 59.95 28.70
C HIS A 12 15.08 59.40 29.51
N LEU A 13 15.35 58.25 30.14
CA LEU A 13 14.75 57.54 31.31
C LEU A 13 14.58 58.44 32.57
N PRO A 14 13.90 58.04 33.70
CA PRO A 14 13.88 56.68 34.30
C PRO A 14 12.61 56.22 35.10
N LEU A 15 12.76 55.11 35.84
CA LEU A 15 11.77 54.42 36.69
C LEU A 15 11.34 55.19 37.96
N SER A 16 10.18 54.83 38.56
CA SER A 16 10.10 54.30 39.95
C SER A 16 8.67 54.05 40.49
N ALA A 17 8.62 53.28 41.59
CA ALA A 17 7.62 53.25 42.66
C ALA A 17 6.32 52.42 42.51
N ALA A 18 5.93 51.81 43.64
CA ALA A 18 4.80 50.89 43.81
C ALA A 18 3.81 51.40 44.87
N ARG A 19 2.60 50.81 44.95
CA ARG A 19 1.84 50.62 46.20
C ARG A 19 0.69 49.61 46.05
N LEU A 20 0.42 48.88 47.14
CA LEU A 20 -0.72 47.98 47.31
C LEU A 20 -2.03 48.76 47.50
N ILE A 21 -3.19 48.09 47.43
CA ILE A 21 -4.21 48.07 48.52
C ILE A 21 -5.40 47.11 48.22
N ASN A 22 -5.70 46.26 49.21
CA ASN A 22 -6.96 45.57 49.60
C ASN A 22 -7.77 44.60 48.68
N SER A 23 -7.99 43.41 49.24
CA SER A 23 -9.18 42.52 49.13
C SER A 23 -9.99 42.59 50.45
N PRO A 24 -11.01 41.73 50.78
CA PRO A 24 -12.01 40.95 50.00
C PRO A 24 -13.46 41.45 50.37
N PRO A 25 -14.40 40.78 51.09
CA PRO A 25 -14.97 39.39 51.09
C PRO A 25 -16.54 39.26 51.10
N TYR A 26 -17.05 38.00 51.15
CA TYR A 26 -18.41 37.52 51.57
C TYR A 26 -19.65 37.78 50.65
N SER A 27 -20.72 36.95 50.62
CA SER A 27 -20.93 35.54 51.07
C SER A 27 -22.17 34.85 50.44
N ILE A 28 -22.06 33.53 50.30
CA ILE A 28 -23.09 32.45 50.26
C ILE A 28 -24.54 32.81 50.67
N HIS A 29 -25.53 32.36 49.87
CA HIS A 29 -26.83 31.88 50.42
C HIS A 29 -27.44 30.71 49.61
N ARG A 30 -28.11 29.79 50.33
CA ARG A 30 -28.83 28.62 49.80
C ARG A 30 -30.26 29.00 49.39
N ALA A 31 -30.80 28.31 48.38
CA ALA A 31 -32.25 28.07 48.29
C ALA A 31 -32.52 26.67 47.70
N THR A 32 -33.08 25.78 48.51
CA THR A 32 -33.55 24.45 48.13
C THR A 32 -35.01 24.54 47.70
N LEU A 33 -35.43 23.87 46.62
CA LEU A 33 -36.85 23.56 46.38
C LEU A 33 -36.99 22.29 45.53
N PHE A 34 -37.83 21.36 46.01
CA PHE A 34 -38.16 20.08 45.38
C PHE A 34 -39.43 20.21 44.52
N ALA A 35 -39.45 19.59 43.33
CA ALA A 35 -40.65 19.04 42.70
C ALA A 35 -40.26 18.02 41.61
N PRO A 36 -40.98 16.89 41.44
CA PRO A 36 -40.59 15.83 40.52
C PRO A 36 -41.18 16.02 39.11
N PHE A 37 -40.46 15.56 38.08
CA PHE A 37 -41.01 15.44 36.72
C PHE A 37 -41.20 13.97 36.33
N VAL A 38 -42.40 13.64 35.88
CA VAL A 38 -42.79 12.28 35.47
C VAL A 38 -42.21 11.99 34.09
N ILE A 39 -41.36 10.96 33.96
CA ILE A 39 -40.88 10.49 32.67
C ILE A 39 -41.97 9.62 32.02
N SER A 40 -42.47 10.08 30.87
CA SER A 40 -43.52 9.40 30.13
C SER A 40 -42.99 8.12 29.46
N VAL A 41 -43.66 6.98 29.73
CA VAL A 41 -43.34 5.67 29.17
C VAL A 41 -43.77 5.61 27.69
N LYS A 42 -42.97 6.22 26.82
CA LYS A 42 -43.13 6.12 25.35
C LYS A 42 -41.85 6.26 24.51
N VAL A 43 -40.70 6.53 25.14
CA VAL A 43 -39.40 6.66 24.44
C VAL A 43 -38.61 5.35 24.43
N VAL A 44 -38.81 4.47 25.42
CA VAL A 44 -38.07 3.21 25.58
C VAL A 44 -38.34 2.20 24.45
N SER A 45 -39.54 2.19 23.87
CA SER A 45 -39.94 1.25 22.81
C SER A 45 -39.34 1.53 21.43
N ILE A 46 -38.92 2.77 21.14
CA ILE A 46 -38.32 3.13 19.85
C ILE A 46 -36.83 2.77 19.84
N ILE A 47 -36.12 3.08 20.93
CA ILE A 47 -34.68 2.80 21.08
C ILE A 47 -34.42 1.28 21.08
N GLY A 48 -35.28 0.48 21.72
CA GLY A 48 -35.17 -0.98 21.67
C GLY A 48 -35.32 -1.57 20.27
N TRP A 49 -36.16 -0.98 19.42
CA TRP A 49 -36.43 -1.49 18.07
C TRP A 49 -35.28 -1.22 17.08
N GLU A 50 -34.50 -0.15 17.29
CA GLU A 50 -33.29 0.12 16.51
C GLU A 50 -32.07 -0.68 17.00
N PHE A 51 -31.93 -0.92 18.31
CA PHE A 51 -30.89 -1.81 18.85
C PHE A 51 -31.03 -3.25 18.35
N GLU A 52 -32.23 -3.81 18.40
CA GLU A 52 -32.52 -5.18 17.91
C GLU A 52 -32.35 -5.30 16.38
N LYS A 53 -32.24 -4.16 15.65
CA LYS A 53 -31.96 -4.10 14.21
C LYS A 53 -30.46 -3.94 13.90
N LEU A 54 -29.67 -3.50 14.87
CA LEU A 54 -28.21 -3.45 14.86
C LEU A 54 -27.60 -4.81 15.23
N GLU A 55 -28.13 -5.48 16.27
CA GLU A 55 -27.69 -6.82 16.68
C GLU A 55 -27.91 -7.84 15.55
N ARG A 56 -29.12 -7.91 14.97
CA ARG A 56 -29.41 -8.75 13.79
C ARG A 56 -28.61 -8.38 12.53
N LYS A 57 -27.94 -7.22 12.49
CA LYS A 57 -26.98 -6.86 11.43
C LYS A 57 -25.54 -7.31 11.74
N GLN A 58 -25.18 -7.47 13.01
CA GLN A 58 -23.88 -8.03 13.40
C GLN A 58 -23.85 -9.57 13.33
N GLU A 59 -24.97 -10.24 13.66
CA GLU A 59 -25.08 -11.71 13.52
C GLU A 59 -24.93 -12.19 12.05
N GLY A 60 -25.16 -11.31 11.07
CA GLY A 60 -25.00 -11.61 9.64
C GLY A 60 -23.59 -11.51 9.08
N MET A 61 -22.56 -11.16 9.87
CA MET A 61 -21.17 -10.98 9.39
C MET A 61 -20.09 -11.73 10.19
N ALA A 62 -20.45 -12.82 10.87
CA ALA A 62 -19.52 -13.68 11.60
C ALA A 62 -19.43 -15.09 10.98
N GLY A 63 -18.70 -15.25 9.85
CA GLY A 63 -18.67 -16.57 9.18
C GLY A 63 -17.91 -16.71 7.86
N SER A 64 -16.72 -16.11 7.69
CA SER A 64 -15.83 -16.38 6.54
C SER A 64 -14.47 -16.96 6.96
N GLY A 65 -14.52 -18.00 7.79
CA GLY A 65 -13.38 -18.87 8.05
C GLY A 65 -13.06 -19.76 6.84
N VAL A 66 -11.80 -20.19 6.71
CA VAL A 66 -11.40 -21.19 5.71
C VAL A 66 -12.07 -22.51 6.03
N VAL A 67 -13.06 -22.92 5.22
CA VAL A 67 -13.74 -24.22 5.38
C VAL A 67 -12.90 -25.29 4.70
N THR A 68 -12.04 -25.95 5.46
CA THR A 68 -11.45 -27.23 5.05
C THR A 68 -12.52 -28.32 5.19
N VAL A 69 -13.12 -28.74 4.08
CA VAL A 69 -14.19 -29.76 4.07
C VAL A 69 -13.60 -31.16 4.28
N TYR A 70 -13.48 -31.62 5.54
CA TYR A 70 -13.40 -33.04 5.89
C TYR A 70 -13.85 -33.31 7.33
N GLY A 71 -14.93 -34.09 7.48
CA GLY A 71 -15.26 -34.83 8.72
C GLY A 71 -16.04 -34.08 9.81
N ASN A 72 -17.09 -34.72 10.32
CA ASN A 72 -17.82 -34.26 11.51
C ASN A 72 -16.93 -34.27 12.77
N GLY A 73 -16.82 -33.13 13.45
CA GLY A 73 -16.19 -33.02 14.76
C GLY A 73 -16.24 -31.59 15.29
N ALA A 74 -16.88 -31.38 16.43
CA ALA A 74 -17.08 -30.05 17.00
C ALA A 74 -15.84 -29.52 17.76
N LEU A 75 -15.74 -28.19 17.84
CA LEU A 75 -14.85 -27.42 18.74
C LEU A 75 -13.33 -27.66 18.59
N THR A 76 -12.69 -26.83 17.78
CA THR A 76 -11.28 -26.45 18.00
C THR A 76 -11.09 -24.95 17.76
N GLU A 77 -10.19 -24.34 18.54
CA GLU A 77 -9.80 -22.94 18.38
C GLU A 77 -9.33 -22.66 16.94
N THR A 78 -9.66 -21.48 16.41
CA THR A 78 -9.14 -20.99 15.13
C THR A 78 -7.65 -20.68 15.24
N LYS A 79 -6.81 -21.73 15.20
CA LYS A 79 -5.38 -21.62 14.95
C LYS A 79 -5.18 -20.89 13.61
N LYS A 80 -4.87 -19.59 13.69
CA LYS A 80 -4.53 -18.76 12.52
C LYS A 80 -3.43 -19.49 11.74
N SER A 81 -3.74 -19.91 10.51
CA SER A 81 -2.76 -20.58 9.68
C SER A 81 -1.57 -19.64 9.43
N PRO A 82 -0.33 -20.14 9.29
CA PRO A 82 0.83 -19.28 9.02
C PRO A 82 0.63 -18.36 7.81
N PHE A 83 -0.08 -18.85 6.79
CA PHE A 83 -0.48 -18.05 5.63
C PHE A 83 -1.45 -16.90 5.98
N SER A 84 -2.46 -17.13 6.83
CA SER A 84 -3.39 -16.07 7.25
C SER A 84 -2.70 -14.93 8.01
N VAL A 85 -1.59 -15.22 8.72
CA VAL A 85 -0.77 -14.18 9.37
C VAL A 85 -0.04 -13.33 8.31
N LYS A 86 0.61 -13.97 7.32
CA LYS A 86 1.25 -13.26 6.20
C LYS A 86 0.28 -12.34 5.45
N VAL A 87 -0.93 -12.83 5.17
CA VAL A 87 -1.99 -12.04 4.50
C VAL A 87 -2.47 -10.89 5.38
N GLY A 88 -2.59 -11.10 6.70
CA GLY A 88 -2.90 -10.06 7.67
C GLY A 88 -1.85 -8.95 7.72
N MET A 89 -0.56 -9.28 7.64
CA MET A 89 0.52 -8.30 7.54
C MET A 89 0.37 -7.44 6.27
N ALA A 90 0.20 -8.07 5.11
CA ALA A 90 0.01 -7.34 3.84
C ALA A 90 -1.25 -6.45 3.82
N GLN A 91 -2.31 -6.83 4.56
CA GLN A 91 -3.51 -6.00 4.72
C GLN A 91 -3.26 -4.67 5.45
N MET A 92 -2.19 -4.55 6.26
CA MET A 92 -1.84 -3.31 6.95
C MET A 92 -1.28 -2.23 6.01
N LEU A 93 -0.87 -2.59 4.79
CA LEU A 93 -0.29 -1.66 3.81
C LEU A 93 -1.35 -0.92 2.97
N ARG A 94 -2.63 -1.29 3.11
CA ARG A 94 -3.76 -0.78 2.31
C ARG A 94 -3.89 0.73 2.38
N GLY A 95 -4.21 1.35 1.25
CA GLY A 95 -4.28 2.80 1.08
C GLY A 95 -2.91 3.49 1.06
N GLY A 96 -1.82 2.73 0.99
CA GLY A 96 -0.46 3.24 1.03
C GLY A 96 0.30 3.20 -0.30
N VAL A 97 1.45 3.89 -0.29
CA VAL A 97 2.43 3.91 -1.38
C VAL A 97 3.68 3.15 -0.94
N ILE A 98 4.19 2.27 -1.80
CA ILE A 98 5.48 1.60 -1.61
C ILE A 98 6.47 2.20 -2.60
N MET A 99 7.62 2.67 -2.13
CA MET A 99 8.59 3.40 -2.96
C MET A 99 9.88 2.59 -3.21
N ASP A 100 10.30 2.45 -4.47
CA ASP A 100 11.65 1.92 -4.77
C ASP A 100 12.72 2.94 -4.36
N VAL A 101 13.73 2.50 -3.62
CA VAL A 101 14.82 3.34 -3.11
C VAL A 101 16.17 2.65 -3.30
N VAL A 102 17.19 3.44 -3.69
CA VAL A 102 18.56 2.96 -3.91
C VAL A 102 19.60 3.49 -2.93
N THR A 103 19.22 4.40 -2.01
CA THR A 103 20.08 4.85 -0.91
C THR A 103 19.28 5.03 0.39
N PRO A 104 19.94 5.03 1.57
CA PRO A 104 19.32 5.37 2.85
C PRO A 104 18.64 6.75 2.88
N GLU A 105 19.13 7.72 2.13
CA GLU A 105 18.58 9.09 2.04
C GLU A 105 17.26 9.08 1.27
N GLN A 106 17.17 8.30 0.19
CA GLN A 106 15.91 8.10 -0.54
C GLN A 106 14.87 7.38 0.34
N ALA A 107 15.32 6.43 1.17
CA ALA A 107 14.45 5.76 2.14
C ALA A 107 13.85 6.74 3.16
N ARG A 108 14.66 7.64 3.74
CA ARG A 108 14.17 8.71 4.63
C ARG A 108 13.20 9.66 3.93
N VAL A 109 13.50 10.06 2.69
CA VAL A 109 12.59 10.91 1.90
C VAL A 109 11.25 10.21 1.64
N ALA A 110 11.24 8.90 1.38
CA ALA A 110 10.02 8.12 1.21
C ALA A 110 9.21 8.02 2.52
N GLU A 111 9.87 7.76 3.65
CA GLU A 111 9.24 7.73 4.98
C GLU A 111 8.65 9.11 5.37
N GLU A 112 9.42 10.20 5.22
CA GLU A 112 8.97 11.58 5.44
C GLU A 112 7.86 12.04 4.46
N ALA A 113 7.72 11.36 3.31
CA ALA A 113 6.62 11.60 2.38
C ALA A 113 5.34 10.84 2.76
N GLY A 114 5.42 9.87 3.68
CA GLY A 114 4.30 9.02 4.09
C GLY A 114 4.16 7.71 3.30
N ALA A 115 5.26 7.18 2.74
CA ALA A 115 5.26 5.82 2.18
C ALA A 115 4.93 4.79 3.27
N CYS A 116 4.13 3.76 2.95
CA CYS A 116 3.78 2.70 3.91
C CYS A 116 4.86 1.61 4.01
N ALA A 117 5.75 1.53 3.02
CA ALA A 117 6.96 0.70 3.00
C ALA A 117 7.92 1.23 1.92
N VAL A 118 9.17 0.76 1.95
CA VAL A 118 10.16 1.00 0.88
C VAL A 118 10.66 -0.32 0.28
N MET A 119 11.02 -0.30 -1.00
CA MET A 119 11.56 -1.43 -1.74
C MET A 119 13.04 -1.15 -2.04
N ALA A 120 13.93 -1.88 -1.37
CA ALA A 120 15.38 -1.69 -1.48
C ALA A 120 15.96 -2.42 -2.70
N LEU A 121 16.76 -1.69 -3.50
CA LEU A 121 17.42 -2.19 -4.70
C LEU A 121 18.62 -1.33 -5.09
N GLU A 122 19.60 -1.92 -5.80
CA GLU A 122 20.77 -1.19 -6.34
C GLU A 122 20.43 -0.22 -7.48
N ARG A 123 19.44 -0.55 -8.31
CA ARG A 123 19.15 0.14 -9.58
C ARG A 123 17.65 0.18 -9.84
N VAL A 124 17.07 1.38 -9.96
CA VAL A 124 15.63 1.50 -10.26
C VAL A 124 15.27 0.87 -11.61
N PRO A 125 14.02 0.44 -11.85
CA PRO A 125 13.65 -0.27 -13.08
C PRO A 125 14.02 0.43 -14.39
N ALA A 126 14.01 1.78 -14.43
CA ALA A 126 14.50 2.55 -15.59
C ALA A 126 16.02 2.39 -15.83
N ASP A 127 16.83 2.32 -14.77
CA ASP A 127 18.28 2.11 -14.88
C ASP A 127 18.61 0.66 -15.28
N ILE A 128 17.83 -0.31 -14.79
CA ILE A 128 17.93 -1.72 -15.22
C ILE A 128 17.72 -1.82 -16.75
N ARG A 129 16.73 -1.12 -17.30
CA ARG A 129 16.51 -1.05 -18.76
C ARG A 129 17.67 -0.37 -19.49
N ALA A 130 18.09 0.80 -19.03
CA ALA A 130 19.09 1.61 -19.72
C ALA A 130 20.48 0.96 -19.74
N GLN A 131 20.85 0.25 -18.68
CA GLN A 131 22.15 -0.42 -18.55
C GLN A 131 22.14 -1.87 -19.05
N GLY A 132 20.98 -2.53 -19.01
CA GLY A 132 20.83 -3.95 -19.31
C GLY A 132 21.65 -4.86 -18.38
N GLY A 133 22.06 -5.99 -18.95
CA GLY A 133 22.78 -7.05 -18.24
C GLY A 133 21.89 -7.87 -17.30
N VAL A 134 22.52 -8.69 -16.46
CA VAL A 134 21.81 -9.55 -15.50
C VAL A 134 21.49 -8.77 -14.23
N ALA A 135 20.21 -8.53 -13.98
CA ALA A 135 19.71 -7.93 -12.73
C ALA A 135 19.40 -9.05 -11.71
N ARG A 136 19.88 -8.90 -10.47
CA ARG A 136 19.84 -9.90 -9.39
C ARG A 136 19.28 -9.29 -8.10
N MET A 137 19.13 -10.10 -7.05
CA MET A 137 18.98 -9.59 -5.68
C MET A 137 20.13 -8.61 -5.36
N SER A 138 19.80 -7.51 -4.71
CA SER A 138 20.75 -6.47 -4.33
C SER A 138 21.59 -6.85 -3.11
N ASP A 139 22.76 -6.22 -2.98
CA ASP A 139 23.68 -6.44 -1.86
C ASP A 139 22.97 -6.39 -0.48
N PRO A 140 23.06 -7.47 0.33
CA PRO A 140 22.62 -7.47 1.72
C PRO A 140 23.22 -6.35 2.60
N GLY A 141 24.39 -5.81 2.25
CA GLY A 141 24.96 -4.61 2.88
C GLY A 141 24.05 -3.39 2.71
N LEU A 142 23.79 -3.00 1.47
CA LEU A 142 22.86 -1.91 1.10
C LEU A 142 21.47 -2.08 1.75
N ILE A 143 20.90 -3.29 1.71
CA ILE A 143 19.58 -3.56 2.28
C ILE A 143 19.58 -3.32 3.81
N LYS A 144 20.64 -3.72 4.51
CA LYS A 144 20.80 -3.46 5.96
C LYS A 144 21.02 -2.00 6.28
N GLU A 145 21.63 -1.21 5.38
CA GLU A 145 21.77 0.24 5.55
C GLU A 145 20.43 0.95 5.40
N ILE A 146 19.66 0.63 4.36
CA ILE A 146 18.30 1.13 4.16
C ILE A 146 17.40 0.77 5.36
N LYS A 147 17.42 -0.49 5.82
CA LYS A 147 16.62 -0.92 6.99
C LYS A 147 17.03 -0.28 8.32
N ARG A 148 18.26 0.21 8.45
CA ARG A 148 18.69 0.99 9.64
C ARG A 148 18.34 2.48 9.54
N ALA A 149 17.90 2.96 8.37
CA ALA A 149 17.65 4.36 8.12
C ALA A 149 16.18 4.79 8.27
N VAL A 150 15.25 3.82 8.30
CA VAL A 150 13.80 4.04 8.39
C VAL A 150 13.14 3.13 9.43
N THR A 151 11.92 3.49 9.84
CA THR A 151 11.08 2.70 10.77
C THR A 151 9.95 1.95 10.07
N ILE A 152 9.54 2.39 8.88
CA ILE A 152 8.58 1.68 8.01
C ILE A 152 9.16 0.35 7.46
N PRO A 153 8.30 -0.64 7.13
CA PRO A 153 8.74 -1.91 6.55
C PRO A 153 9.63 -1.75 5.31
N VAL A 154 10.66 -2.59 5.22
CA VAL A 154 11.55 -2.66 4.06
C VAL A 154 11.30 -3.97 3.31
N MET A 155 11.11 -3.86 2.01
CA MET A 155 10.98 -4.95 1.06
C MET A 155 12.26 -5.09 0.23
N ALA A 156 12.51 -6.27 -0.35
CA ALA A 156 13.58 -6.45 -1.34
C ALA A 156 13.16 -7.44 -2.43
N LYS A 157 13.81 -7.35 -3.60
CA LYS A 157 13.50 -8.19 -4.76
C LYS A 157 14.38 -9.45 -4.81
N ALA A 158 13.76 -10.57 -5.14
CA ALA A 158 14.42 -11.81 -5.56
C ALA A 158 14.04 -12.14 -7.01
N ARG A 159 14.93 -12.82 -7.73
CA ARG A 159 14.64 -13.33 -9.07
C ARG A 159 13.59 -14.43 -9.01
N ILE A 160 12.75 -14.52 -10.06
CA ILE A 160 11.74 -15.58 -10.19
C ILE A 160 12.44 -16.96 -10.13
N GLY A 161 11.93 -17.83 -9.26
CA GLY A 161 12.48 -19.16 -8.99
C GLY A 161 13.70 -19.21 -8.05
N HIS A 162 14.36 -18.08 -7.76
CA HIS A 162 15.64 -18.07 -7.02
C HIS A 162 15.46 -18.18 -5.50
N PHE A 163 14.97 -19.32 -5.02
CA PHE A 163 14.67 -19.56 -3.60
C PHE A 163 15.85 -19.29 -2.65
N VAL A 164 17.10 -19.43 -3.11
CA VAL A 164 18.30 -19.10 -2.31
C VAL A 164 18.48 -17.59 -2.10
N GLU A 165 18.04 -16.74 -3.04
CA GLU A 165 18.05 -15.28 -2.84
C GLU A 165 17.02 -14.94 -1.76
N ALA A 166 15.82 -15.55 -1.84
CA ALA A 166 14.80 -15.38 -0.81
C ALA A 166 15.24 -15.89 0.58
N GLN A 167 16.03 -16.97 0.65
CA GLN A 167 16.61 -17.46 1.92
C GLN A 167 17.59 -16.43 2.52
N ILE A 168 18.43 -15.80 1.69
CA ILE A 168 19.35 -14.74 2.13
C ILE A 168 18.54 -13.52 2.63
N LEU A 169 17.51 -13.12 1.89
CA LEU A 169 16.63 -12.00 2.26
C LEU A 169 15.87 -12.24 3.58
N GLU A 170 15.35 -13.45 3.80
CA GLU A 170 14.74 -13.83 5.07
C GLU A 170 15.78 -13.88 6.21
N ALA A 171 16.99 -14.37 5.96
CA ALA A 171 18.06 -14.45 6.96
C ALA A 171 18.61 -13.08 7.40
N ILE A 172 18.57 -12.06 6.55
CA ILE A 172 18.87 -10.67 6.94
C ILE A 172 17.69 -9.93 7.56
N GLY A 173 16.52 -10.59 7.68
CA GLY A 173 15.34 -10.05 8.32
C GLY A 173 14.69 -8.91 7.54
N ILE A 174 14.54 -9.05 6.22
CA ILE A 174 13.66 -8.18 5.42
C ILE A 174 12.19 -8.36 5.89
N ASP A 175 11.27 -7.45 5.56
CA ASP A 175 9.87 -7.54 6.02
C ASP A 175 8.95 -8.19 4.97
N TYR A 176 9.25 -8.01 3.68
CA TYR A 176 8.59 -8.67 2.55
C TYR A 176 9.61 -8.99 1.45
N ILE A 177 9.35 -10.04 0.66
CA ILE A 177 10.10 -10.36 -0.56
C ILE A 177 9.20 -10.19 -1.78
N ASP A 178 9.67 -9.47 -2.79
CA ASP A 178 9.02 -9.37 -4.10
C ASP A 178 9.72 -10.29 -5.11
N GLU A 179 9.06 -11.40 -5.45
CA GLU A 179 9.52 -12.31 -6.50
C GLU A 179 9.18 -11.66 -7.86
N SER A 180 10.21 -11.06 -8.48
CA SER A 180 10.02 -9.91 -9.37
C SER A 180 10.57 -10.13 -10.79
N GLU A 181 9.67 -10.13 -11.77
CA GLU A 181 9.91 -10.21 -13.23
C GLU A 181 10.79 -9.08 -13.80
N VAL A 182 10.94 -7.98 -13.05
CA VAL A 182 11.83 -6.86 -13.40
C VAL A 182 13.30 -7.28 -13.34
N LEU A 183 13.63 -8.24 -12.48
CA LEU A 183 14.96 -8.84 -12.45
C LEU A 183 15.08 -9.90 -13.56
N THR A 184 16.30 -10.34 -13.86
CA THR A 184 16.50 -11.47 -14.78
C THR A 184 15.98 -12.75 -14.14
N LEU A 185 15.37 -13.65 -14.90
CA LEU A 185 14.87 -14.93 -14.37
C LEU A 185 16.03 -15.79 -13.82
N ALA A 186 15.71 -16.69 -12.91
CA ALA A 186 16.63 -17.75 -12.47
C ALA A 186 16.11 -19.16 -12.80
N ASP A 187 14.78 -19.32 -12.80
CA ASP A 187 14.05 -20.47 -13.32
C ASP A 187 12.95 -19.91 -14.22
N GLU A 188 12.76 -20.48 -15.41
CA GLU A 188 11.77 -20.06 -16.40
C GLU A 188 10.44 -20.81 -16.24
N GLU A 189 10.45 -21.97 -15.58
CA GLU A 189 9.29 -22.85 -15.40
C GLU A 189 8.69 -22.71 -13.99
N ASN A 190 9.53 -22.57 -12.96
CA ASN A 190 9.13 -22.68 -11.56
C ASN A 190 9.31 -21.39 -10.78
N HIS A 191 8.24 -20.92 -10.15
CA HIS A 191 8.32 -19.88 -9.12
C HIS A 191 8.70 -20.50 -7.76
N ILE A 192 9.19 -19.66 -6.84
CA ILE A 192 9.54 -20.05 -5.48
C ILE A 192 8.32 -20.67 -4.77
N ASN A 193 8.53 -21.78 -4.05
CA ASN A 193 7.54 -22.30 -3.10
C ASN A 193 7.53 -21.43 -1.83
N LYS A 194 6.66 -20.42 -1.82
CA LYS A 194 6.59 -19.34 -0.81
C LYS A 194 5.99 -19.82 0.53
N HIS A 195 5.45 -21.05 0.59
CA HIS A 195 5.03 -21.69 1.85
C HIS A 195 6.21 -22.16 2.71
N ASN A 196 7.38 -22.41 2.13
CA ASN A 196 8.57 -22.85 2.87
C ASN A 196 9.21 -21.76 3.75
N PHE A 197 8.76 -20.52 3.60
CA PHE A 197 9.28 -19.33 4.26
C PHE A 197 8.32 -18.84 5.35
N ARG A 198 8.81 -18.07 6.32
CA ARG A 198 8.00 -17.37 7.34
C ARG A 198 7.54 -16.00 6.86
N ILE A 199 8.36 -15.35 6.04
CA ILE A 199 8.11 -14.01 5.50
C ILE A 199 6.98 -13.97 4.45
N PRO A 200 6.17 -12.90 4.37
CA PRO A 200 5.24 -12.66 3.25
C PRO A 200 5.96 -12.39 1.92
N PHE A 201 5.34 -12.87 0.83
CA PHE A 201 5.79 -12.62 -0.54
C PHE A 201 4.79 -11.78 -1.33
N VAL A 202 5.34 -10.90 -2.16
CA VAL A 202 4.68 -10.15 -3.23
C VAL A 202 5.01 -10.83 -4.56
N CYS A 203 4.03 -10.95 -5.46
CA CYS A 203 4.25 -11.40 -6.83
C CYS A 203 3.51 -10.52 -7.85
N GLY A 204 4.08 -10.38 -9.04
CA GLY A 204 3.42 -9.74 -10.18
C GLY A 204 2.38 -10.64 -10.86
N CYS A 205 1.32 -10.04 -11.40
CA CYS A 205 0.38 -10.70 -12.31
C CYS A 205 -0.11 -9.78 -13.45
N ARG A 206 -0.69 -10.37 -14.51
CA ARG A 206 -1.37 -9.65 -15.60
C ARG A 206 -2.86 -9.94 -15.73
N ASN A 207 -3.30 -11.10 -15.22
CA ASN A 207 -4.68 -11.59 -15.28
C ASN A 207 -5.03 -12.39 -14.02
N LEU A 208 -6.31 -12.75 -13.85
CA LEU A 208 -6.78 -13.47 -12.67
C LEU A 208 -6.11 -14.86 -12.51
N GLY A 209 -5.89 -15.58 -13.62
CA GLY A 209 -5.28 -16.91 -13.59
C GLY A 209 -3.88 -16.90 -12.99
N GLU A 210 -3.04 -15.99 -13.49
CA GLU A 210 -1.68 -15.76 -13.01
C GLU A 210 -1.68 -15.37 -11.51
N ALA A 211 -2.56 -14.45 -11.09
CA ALA A 211 -2.69 -14.06 -9.68
C ALA A 211 -3.02 -15.25 -8.77
N LEU A 212 -3.98 -16.09 -9.14
CA LEU A 212 -4.40 -17.24 -8.34
C LEU A 212 -3.32 -18.35 -8.30
N ARG A 213 -2.52 -18.53 -9.37
CA ARG A 213 -1.33 -19.42 -9.33
C ARG A 213 -0.31 -18.93 -8.31
N ARG A 214 0.06 -17.64 -8.34
CA ARG A 214 1.02 -17.05 -7.37
C ARG A 214 0.51 -17.14 -5.93
N ILE A 215 -0.78 -16.92 -5.68
CA ILE A 215 -1.40 -17.10 -4.35
C ILE A 215 -1.30 -18.56 -3.91
N ARG A 216 -1.54 -19.53 -4.80
CA ARG A 216 -1.46 -20.97 -4.47
C ARG A 216 -0.05 -21.42 -4.08
N GLU A 217 0.97 -20.82 -4.68
CA GLU A 217 2.39 -21.00 -4.34
C GLU A 217 2.78 -20.34 -3.01
N GLY A 218 1.93 -19.47 -2.45
CA GLY A 218 2.11 -18.82 -1.15
C GLY A 218 2.37 -17.32 -1.18
N ALA A 219 2.09 -16.62 -2.29
CA ALA A 219 2.08 -15.16 -2.31
C ALA A 219 0.99 -14.61 -1.38
N ALA A 220 1.38 -13.73 -0.46
CA ALA A 220 0.49 -13.09 0.51
C ALA A 220 -0.01 -11.71 0.04
N MET A 221 0.52 -11.25 -1.09
CA MET A 221 0.24 -9.97 -1.74
C MET A 221 0.43 -10.13 -3.26
N ILE A 222 -0.42 -9.47 -4.04
CA ILE A 222 -0.31 -9.41 -5.50
C ILE A 222 -0.14 -7.96 -5.92
N ARG A 223 0.66 -7.73 -6.97
CA ARG A 223 0.73 -6.47 -7.70
C ARG A 223 0.53 -6.70 -9.19
N THR A 224 0.11 -5.69 -9.94
CA THR A 224 0.27 -5.76 -11.41
C THR A 224 1.75 -5.83 -11.78
N LYS A 225 2.08 -6.47 -12.92
CA LYS A 225 3.42 -6.32 -13.51
C LYS A 225 3.61 -4.91 -14.08
N GLY A 226 2.61 -4.44 -14.85
CA GLY A 226 2.69 -3.20 -15.63
C GLY A 226 3.88 -3.26 -16.59
N GLU A 227 4.50 -2.12 -16.89
CA GLU A 227 5.80 -2.10 -17.59
C GLU A 227 6.79 -1.23 -16.81
N ALA A 228 7.37 -1.83 -15.77
CA ALA A 228 8.23 -1.14 -14.81
C ALA A 228 9.39 -0.39 -15.50
N GLY A 229 9.62 0.87 -15.10
CA GLY A 229 10.70 1.71 -15.64
C GLY A 229 10.35 2.52 -16.91
N THR A 230 9.15 2.37 -17.49
CA THR A 230 8.76 3.09 -18.71
C THR A 230 8.01 4.40 -18.47
N GLY A 231 7.53 4.66 -17.25
CA GLY A 231 6.68 5.82 -16.94
C GLY A 231 5.31 5.80 -17.66
N ASN A 232 4.89 4.67 -18.23
CA ASN A 232 3.62 4.52 -18.95
C ASN A 232 2.67 3.56 -18.22
N ILE A 233 1.58 4.08 -17.69
CA ILE A 233 0.61 3.35 -16.86
C ILE A 233 -0.27 2.35 -17.63
N ILE A 234 -0.28 2.38 -18.97
CA ILE A 234 -1.26 1.66 -19.81
C ILE A 234 -1.29 0.14 -19.56
N GLU A 235 -0.13 -0.47 -19.30
CA GLU A 235 -0.04 -1.91 -18.99
C GLU A 235 -0.62 -2.22 -17.61
N ALA A 236 -0.32 -1.41 -16.58
CA ALA A 236 -0.92 -1.57 -15.26
C ALA A 236 -2.46 -1.41 -15.30
N VAL A 237 -2.98 -0.42 -16.03
CA VAL A 237 -4.42 -0.26 -16.27
C VAL A 237 -5.01 -1.50 -16.94
N ARG A 238 -4.34 -2.07 -17.94
CA ARG A 238 -4.80 -3.29 -18.63
C ARG A 238 -4.87 -4.48 -17.68
N HIS A 239 -3.83 -4.68 -16.86
CA HIS A 239 -3.77 -5.77 -15.89
C HIS A 239 -4.85 -5.67 -14.80
N VAL A 240 -5.05 -4.48 -14.20
CA VAL A 240 -6.14 -4.27 -13.24
C VAL A 240 -7.50 -4.49 -13.89
N ARG A 241 -7.71 -3.98 -15.10
CA ARG A 241 -8.99 -4.18 -15.82
C ARG A 241 -9.25 -5.65 -16.17
N SER A 242 -8.22 -6.44 -16.48
CA SER A 242 -8.34 -7.90 -16.65
C SER A 242 -8.72 -8.57 -15.33
N VAL A 243 -7.90 -8.44 -14.28
CA VAL A 243 -8.15 -9.08 -12.97
C VAL A 243 -9.52 -8.71 -12.41
N MET A 244 -9.85 -7.41 -12.36
CA MET A 244 -11.14 -6.93 -11.82
C MET A 244 -12.31 -7.23 -12.76
N GLY A 245 -12.07 -7.37 -14.06
CA GLY A 245 -13.06 -7.80 -15.05
C GLY A 245 -13.46 -9.26 -14.84
N ASP A 246 -12.46 -10.14 -14.81
CA ASP A 246 -12.63 -11.58 -14.57
C ASP A 246 -13.34 -11.85 -13.23
N ILE A 247 -12.99 -11.11 -12.17
CA ILE A 247 -13.66 -11.20 -10.86
C ILE A 247 -15.14 -10.81 -10.95
N ARG A 248 -15.50 -9.75 -11.68
CA ARG A 248 -16.91 -9.33 -11.87
C ARG A 248 -17.71 -10.35 -12.68
N VAL A 249 -17.09 -10.99 -13.67
CA VAL A 249 -17.71 -12.09 -14.43
C VAL A 249 -17.92 -13.30 -13.53
N LEU A 250 -16.85 -13.78 -12.90
CA LEU A 250 -16.84 -14.94 -12.01
C LEU A 250 -17.86 -14.81 -10.85
N ARG A 251 -17.99 -13.63 -10.25
CA ARG A 251 -18.96 -13.37 -9.18
C ARG A 251 -20.39 -13.73 -9.58
N ASN A 252 -20.78 -13.41 -10.82
CA ASN A 252 -22.15 -13.58 -11.33
C ASN A 252 -22.35 -14.84 -12.21
N MET A 253 -21.26 -15.59 -12.48
CA MET A 253 -21.28 -16.87 -13.20
C MET A 253 -22.12 -17.93 -12.46
N ASP A 254 -22.69 -18.90 -13.18
CA ASP A 254 -23.33 -20.06 -12.54
C ASP A 254 -22.27 -20.97 -11.89
N ASP A 255 -22.57 -21.59 -10.75
CA ASP A 255 -21.61 -22.41 -9.99
C ASP A 255 -21.11 -23.61 -10.82
N ASP A 256 -21.98 -24.21 -11.64
CA ASP A 256 -21.64 -25.30 -12.56
C ASP A 256 -20.64 -24.88 -13.66
N GLU A 257 -20.65 -23.61 -14.07
CA GLU A 257 -19.71 -23.07 -15.08
C GLU A 257 -18.32 -22.79 -14.49
N VAL A 258 -18.18 -22.63 -13.17
CA VAL A 258 -16.92 -22.22 -12.52
C VAL A 258 -15.79 -23.25 -12.75
N PHE A 259 -16.12 -24.54 -12.82
CA PHE A 259 -15.15 -25.58 -13.18
C PHE A 259 -14.50 -25.34 -14.55
N SER A 260 -15.33 -25.00 -15.55
CA SER A 260 -14.87 -24.68 -16.90
C SER A 260 -14.09 -23.37 -16.94
N PHE A 261 -14.51 -22.36 -16.16
CA PHE A 261 -13.78 -21.10 -16.03
C PHE A 261 -12.40 -21.28 -15.39
N ALA A 262 -12.31 -22.01 -14.28
CA ALA A 262 -11.04 -22.31 -13.59
C ALA A 262 -10.05 -23.02 -14.52
N LYS A 263 -10.53 -23.99 -15.31
CA LYS A 263 -9.74 -24.64 -16.37
C LYS A 263 -9.27 -23.64 -17.43
N LYS A 264 -10.15 -22.77 -17.93
CA LYS A 264 -9.85 -21.76 -18.97
C LYS A 264 -8.75 -20.79 -18.54
N ILE A 265 -8.76 -20.32 -17.29
CA ILE A 265 -7.73 -19.40 -16.78
C ILE A 265 -6.50 -20.10 -16.17
N ALA A 266 -6.44 -21.44 -16.23
CA ALA A 266 -5.42 -22.27 -15.61
C ALA A 266 -5.15 -21.88 -14.13
N ALA A 267 -6.23 -21.85 -13.33
CA ALA A 267 -6.20 -21.50 -11.91
C ALA A 267 -6.72 -22.63 -11.01
N PRO A 268 -6.24 -22.74 -9.75
CA PRO A 268 -6.77 -23.70 -8.79
C PRO A 268 -8.22 -23.41 -8.44
N TYR A 269 -9.11 -24.39 -8.67
CA TYR A 269 -10.56 -24.26 -8.49
C TYR A 269 -10.96 -23.69 -7.11
N ASP A 270 -10.35 -24.18 -6.02
CA ASP A 270 -10.68 -23.73 -4.66
C ASP A 270 -10.45 -22.22 -4.47
N LEU A 271 -9.40 -21.67 -5.08
CA LEU A 271 -9.10 -20.24 -5.04
C LEU A 271 -9.99 -19.42 -5.98
N VAL A 272 -10.45 -20.03 -7.09
CA VAL A 272 -11.47 -19.43 -7.97
C VAL A 272 -12.79 -19.33 -7.21
N MET A 273 -13.24 -20.39 -6.54
CA MET A 273 -14.44 -20.38 -5.70
C MET A 273 -14.32 -19.40 -4.53
N GLN A 274 -13.18 -19.36 -3.83
CA GLN A 274 -12.94 -18.37 -2.79
C GLN A 274 -13.03 -16.94 -3.34
N THR A 275 -12.46 -16.67 -4.52
CA THR A 275 -12.50 -15.36 -5.18
C THR A 275 -13.93 -14.99 -5.60
N LYS A 276 -14.72 -15.95 -6.09
CA LYS A 276 -16.15 -15.80 -6.41
C LYS A 276 -16.95 -15.38 -5.19
N GLN A 277 -16.80 -16.12 -4.09
CA GLN A 277 -17.50 -15.88 -2.82
C GLN A 277 -17.13 -14.52 -2.20
N LEU A 278 -15.85 -14.13 -2.25
CA LEU A 278 -15.38 -12.84 -1.74
C LEU A 278 -15.70 -11.66 -2.66
N GLY A 279 -15.93 -11.90 -3.96
CA GLY A 279 -16.06 -10.85 -4.97
C GLY A 279 -14.78 -10.03 -5.18
N ARG A 280 -13.63 -10.54 -4.72
CA ARG A 280 -12.27 -9.93 -4.79
C ARG A 280 -11.20 -11.01 -4.59
N LEU A 281 -9.94 -10.69 -4.88
CA LEU A 281 -8.82 -11.55 -4.50
C LEU A 281 -8.77 -11.77 -2.97
N PRO A 282 -8.36 -12.96 -2.50
CA PRO A 282 -8.25 -13.25 -1.06
C PRO A 282 -7.10 -12.50 -0.37
N VAL A 283 -6.12 -12.02 -1.15
CA VAL A 283 -4.99 -11.18 -0.71
C VAL A 283 -5.13 -9.74 -1.20
N VAL A 284 -4.24 -8.82 -0.79
CA VAL A 284 -4.26 -7.44 -1.28
C VAL A 284 -3.71 -7.33 -2.71
N HIS A 285 -4.25 -6.40 -3.50
CA HIS A 285 -3.94 -6.20 -4.91
C HIS A 285 -3.50 -4.76 -5.21
N PHE A 286 -2.19 -4.55 -5.39
CA PHE A 286 -1.61 -3.23 -5.65
C PHE A 286 -1.38 -2.99 -7.14
N ALA A 287 -1.37 -1.72 -7.55
CA ALA A 287 -0.84 -1.36 -8.86
C ALA A 287 0.68 -1.22 -8.81
N ALA A 288 1.37 -1.64 -9.86
CA ALA A 288 2.79 -1.39 -10.09
C ALA A 288 3.10 -1.33 -11.59
N GLY A 289 4.19 -0.62 -11.91
CA GLY A 289 4.73 -0.49 -13.27
C GLY A 289 4.07 0.61 -14.09
N GLY A 290 4.73 1.78 -14.16
CA GLY A 290 4.32 2.90 -15.03
C GLY A 290 3.73 4.12 -14.32
N VAL A 291 3.47 4.06 -13.01
CA VAL A 291 3.03 5.23 -12.21
C VAL A 291 4.13 6.28 -12.18
N ALA A 292 3.85 7.50 -12.67
CA ALA A 292 4.80 8.62 -12.70
C ALA A 292 4.22 9.95 -12.17
N THR A 293 2.89 10.03 -12.03
CA THR A 293 2.16 11.23 -11.59
C THR A 293 1.16 10.93 -10.46
N PRO A 294 0.69 11.95 -9.72
CA PRO A 294 -0.40 11.77 -8.75
C PRO A 294 -1.69 11.29 -9.41
N ALA A 295 -1.97 11.74 -10.64
CA ALA A 295 -3.13 11.32 -11.43
C ALA A 295 -3.08 9.82 -11.79
N ASP A 296 -1.91 9.28 -12.16
CA ASP A 296 -1.75 7.83 -12.38
C ASP A 296 -2.08 7.05 -11.10
N ALA A 297 -1.55 7.51 -9.96
CA ALA A 297 -1.74 6.84 -8.68
C ALA A 297 -3.23 6.84 -8.27
N ALA A 298 -3.91 7.99 -8.37
CA ALA A 298 -5.34 8.11 -8.10
C ALA A 298 -6.20 7.26 -9.06
N LEU A 299 -5.85 7.23 -10.36
CA LEU A 299 -6.50 6.37 -11.36
C LEU A 299 -6.45 4.90 -10.94
N MET A 300 -5.29 4.41 -10.49
CA MET A 300 -5.16 3.01 -10.06
C MET A 300 -6.01 2.70 -8.82
N MET A 301 -6.11 3.62 -7.87
CA MET A 301 -7.01 3.48 -6.71
C MET A 301 -8.49 3.47 -7.14
N GLN A 302 -8.91 4.38 -8.04
CA GLN A 302 -10.27 4.40 -8.59
C GLN A 302 -10.61 3.13 -9.41
N LEU A 303 -9.62 2.47 -10.01
CA LEU A 303 -9.80 1.18 -10.68
C LEU A 303 -9.95 -0.01 -9.70
N GLY A 304 -9.80 0.23 -8.40
CA GLY A 304 -10.03 -0.73 -7.33
C GLY A 304 -8.77 -1.44 -6.82
N CYS A 305 -7.60 -0.82 -6.92
CA CYS A 305 -6.39 -1.29 -6.24
C CYS A 305 -6.42 -0.97 -4.73
N ASP A 306 -5.76 -1.83 -3.95
CA ASP A 306 -5.54 -1.68 -2.50
C ASP A 306 -4.42 -0.68 -2.15
N GLY A 307 -3.64 -0.22 -3.14
CA GLY A 307 -2.46 0.65 -2.97
C GLY A 307 -1.59 0.66 -4.24
N VAL A 308 -0.45 1.35 -4.21
CA VAL A 308 0.44 1.49 -5.39
C VAL A 308 1.92 1.30 -5.05
N PHE A 309 2.70 0.76 -5.99
CA PHE A 309 4.16 0.82 -6.02
C PHE A 309 4.62 1.90 -6.99
N VAL A 310 5.59 2.72 -6.58
CA VAL A 310 6.23 3.72 -7.44
C VAL A 310 7.74 3.67 -7.29
N GLY A 311 8.46 3.57 -8.40
CA GLY A 311 9.92 3.58 -8.40
C GLY A 311 10.50 4.78 -9.13
N SER A 312 10.93 4.55 -10.37
CA SER A 312 11.52 5.58 -11.25
C SER A 312 10.67 6.86 -11.35
N GLY A 313 9.35 6.77 -11.22
CA GLY A 313 8.44 7.91 -11.24
C GLY A 313 8.73 9.00 -10.20
N VAL A 314 9.32 8.64 -9.05
CA VAL A 314 9.72 9.59 -8.00
C VAL A 314 11.17 10.04 -8.18
N PHE A 315 12.13 9.11 -8.02
CA PHE A 315 13.56 9.45 -7.93
C PHE A 315 14.27 9.70 -9.28
N LYS A 316 13.55 9.65 -10.41
CA LYS A 316 14.01 10.14 -11.72
C LYS A 316 13.22 11.37 -12.20
N SER A 317 12.54 12.08 -11.30
CA SER A 317 11.85 13.34 -11.58
C SER A 317 12.65 14.56 -11.11
N GLY A 318 12.24 15.77 -11.53
CA GLY A 318 12.92 17.02 -11.17
C GLY A 318 12.82 17.42 -9.69
N ASP A 319 11.79 16.98 -8.97
CA ASP A 319 11.64 17.17 -7.52
C ASP A 319 11.07 15.88 -6.87
N PRO A 320 11.95 14.94 -6.48
CA PRO A 320 11.53 13.68 -5.87
C PRO A 320 10.78 13.86 -4.54
N VAL A 321 11.15 14.84 -3.71
CA VAL A 321 10.56 15.04 -2.38
C VAL A 321 9.11 15.51 -2.49
N ARG A 322 8.86 16.53 -3.33
CA ARG A 322 7.51 17.04 -3.56
C ARG A 322 6.65 16.02 -4.30
N ARG A 323 7.22 15.30 -5.27
CA ARG A 323 6.50 14.25 -6.02
C ARG A 323 6.15 13.05 -5.16
N ALA A 324 7.03 12.60 -4.27
CA ALA A 324 6.74 11.53 -3.31
C ALA A 324 5.52 11.90 -2.44
N ARG A 325 5.53 13.11 -1.85
CA ARG A 325 4.41 13.63 -1.05
C ARG A 325 3.12 13.74 -1.86
N ALA A 326 3.18 14.28 -3.08
CA ALA A 326 2.01 14.43 -3.94
C ALA A 326 1.38 13.08 -4.33
N ILE A 327 2.18 12.05 -4.58
CA ILE A 327 1.70 10.70 -4.87
C ILE A 327 1.06 10.05 -3.62
N VAL A 328 1.65 10.21 -2.43
CA VAL A 328 1.04 9.72 -1.18
C VAL A 328 -0.31 10.39 -0.92
N GLN A 329 -0.37 11.71 -1.04
CA GLN A 329 -1.61 12.48 -0.90
C GLN A 329 -2.66 12.04 -1.92
N ALA A 330 -2.28 11.84 -3.19
CA ALA A 330 -3.20 11.38 -4.24
C ALA A 330 -3.70 9.94 -4.05
N VAL A 331 -2.94 9.07 -3.37
CA VAL A 331 -3.42 7.72 -3.00
C VAL A 331 -4.35 7.76 -1.78
N THR A 332 -4.10 8.65 -0.82
CA THR A 332 -5.01 8.86 0.32
C THR A 332 -6.32 9.52 -0.11
N HIS A 333 -6.27 10.51 -1.00
CA HIS A 333 -7.38 11.36 -1.41
C HIS A 333 -7.78 11.13 -2.87
N TYR A 334 -7.68 9.88 -3.37
CA TYR A 334 -7.85 9.51 -4.78
C TYR A 334 -9.22 9.84 -5.41
N SER A 335 -10.21 10.26 -4.60
CA SER A 335 -11.57 10.61 -5.03
C SER A 335 -11.90 12.10 -4.89
N ASP A 336 -10.92 12.93 -4.53
CA ASP A 336 -11.04 14.39 -4.38
C ASP A 336 -10.36 15.10 -5.56
N PRO A 337 -11.11 15.58 -6.57
CA PRO A 337 -10.51 16.20 -7.75
C PRO A 337 -9.83 17.55 -7.47
N GLU A 338 -10.24 18.27 -6.43
CA GLU A 338 -9.67 19.58 -6.08
C GLU A 338 -8.29 19.38 -5.46
N LEU A 339 -8.19 18.49 -4.45
CA LEU A 339 -6.92 18.12 -3.85
C LEU A 339 -5.98 17.48 -4.88
N LEU A 340 -6.49 16.62 -5.77
CA LEU A 340 -5.69 16.00 -6.84
C LEU A 340 -5.11 17.03 -7.82
N ALA A 341 -5.85 18.11 -8.12
CA ALA A 341 -5.34 19.22 -8.92
C ALA A 341 -4.24 19.98 -8.16
N ASP A 342 -4.49 20.35 -6.90
CA ASP A 342 -3.55 21.11 -6.06
C ASP A 342 -2.22 20.38 -5.86
N VAL A 343 -2.23 19.08 -5.53
CA VAL A 343 -1.00 18.30 -5.35
C VAL A 343 -0.28 18.02 -6.66
N SER A 344 -0.96 18.13 -7.81
CA SER A 344 -0.34 18.00 -9.14
C SER A 344 0.33 19.30 -9.60
N CYS A 345 0.04 20.45 -8.98
CA CYS A 345 0.64 21.72 -9.34
C CYS A 345 2.13 21.81 -8.97
N GLY A 346 2.96 22.22 -9.93
CA GLY A 346 4.35 22.63 -9.68
C GLY A 346 5.33 21.50 -9.30
N LEU A 347 5.08 20.26 -9.74
CA LEU A 347 5.93 19.09 -9.45
C LEU A 347 7.22 18.96 -10.28
N GLY A 348 7.55 19.98 -11.09
CA GLY A 348 8.62 19.92 -12.07
C GLY A 348 8.42 18.84 -13.14
N GLU A 349 9.46 18.57 -13.92
CA GLU A 349 9.43 17.53 -14.94
C GLU A 349 9.25 16.14 -14.32
N ALA A 350 8.36 15.34 -14.91
CA ALA A 350 8.25 13.92 -14.61
C ALA A 350 9.44 13.15 -15.19
N MET A 351 9.61 11.88 -14.79
CA MET A 351 10.60 11.03 -15.46
C MET A 351 10.33 10.97 -16.98
N VAL A 352 11.38 10.96 -17.79
CA VAL A 352 11.24 10.76 -19.24
C VAL A 352 10.72 9.33 -19.47
N GLY A 353 9.52 9.23 -20.05
CA GLY A 353 8.88 7.96 -20.35
C GLY A 353 9.42 7.30 -21.62
N ILE A 354 9.19 5.99 -21.74
CA ILE A 354 9.55 5.18 -22.90
C ILE A 354 8.26 4.74 -23.60
N ASN A 355 8.18 4.96 -24.91
CA ASN A 355 7.02 4.50 -25.69
C ASN A 355 7.09 2.99 -25.91
N LEU A 356 6.00 2.30 -25.59
CA LEU A 356 5.89 0.84 -25.64
C LEU A 356 5.78 0.26 -27.06
N ASN A 357 5.64 1.12 -28.06
CA ASN A 357 5.61 0.76 -29.48
C ASN A 357 7.00 0.72 -30.13
N ASP A 358 8.08 1.07 -29.41
CA ASP A 358 9.45 0.89 -29.91
C ASP A 358 9.85 -0.59 -29.74
N GLU A 359 10.24 -1.24 -30.84
CA GLU A 359 10.62 -2.66 -30.90
C GLU A 359 11.81 -3.01 -29.99
N LYS A 360 12.62 -2.02 -29.59
CA LYS A 360 13.76 -2.20 -28.68
C LYS A 360 13.33 -2.31 -27.21
N VAL A 361 12.05 -2.11 -26.89
CA VAL A 361 11.54 -2.09 -25.52
C VAL A 361 11.08 -3.50 -25.12
N GLU A 362 11.98 -4.23 -24.46
CA GLU A 362 11.67 -5.54 -23.90
C GLU A 362 10.48 -5.48 -22.92
N ARG A 363 9.51 -6.38 -23.07
CA ARG A 363 8.30 -6.45 -22.24
C ARG A 363 8.53 -7.33 -21.01
N TYR A 364 8.94 -6.72 -19.90
CA TYR A 364 9.17 -7.40 -18.62
C TYR A 364 7.90 -8.07 -18.10
N ALA A 365 6.72 -7.54 -18.45
CA ALA A 365 5.43 -8.15 -18.17
C ALA A 365 5.34 -9.62 -18.62
N ASN A 366 5.97 -9.96 -19.76
CA ASN A 366 5.84 -11.26 -20.41
C ASN A 366 6.88 -12.29 -19.94
N ARG A 367 7.82 -11.93 -19.06
CA ARG A 367 8.93 -12.81 -18.63
C ARG A 367 8.51 -13.99 -17.72
N SER A 368 7.23 -14.26 -17.46
CA SER A 368 6.82 -15.41 -16.63
C SER A 368 5.31 -15.70 -16.74
N GLU A 369 4.91 -16.44 -17.78
CA GLU A 369 3.50 -16.81 -18.01
C GLU A 369 3.02 -17.96 -17.10
#